data_AF-A0A0C2BUW5-F1
#
_entry.id   AF-A0A0C2BUW5-F1
#
_cell.length_a   1.000
_cell.length_b   1.000
_cell.length_c   1.000
_cell.angle_alpha   90.00
_cell.angle_beta   90.00
_cell.angle_gamma   90.00
#
_symmetry.space_group_name_H-M   'P 1'
#
loop_
_entity.id
_entity.type
_entity.pdbx_description
1 polymer ?
#
loop_
_entity_poly.entity_id
_entity_poly.type
_entity_poly.pdbx_seq_one_letter_code
_entity_poly.pdbx_strand_id
1 'polypeptide(L)'
;QFVSIDRAQAQARAVGLVSQESREVTFAKGRKLIEEIASQLRINQHCIDTAYNFFKMSVSRNLTRGRVRSHVVVACLYMTCRLENTAHLLLDFSDVTQ
;
A
#
# COMPACT_ATOMS: atom_id res chain seq x y z
N GLN A 1 -20.21 34.87 -24.42
CA GLN A 1 -19.40 33.66 -24.60
C GLN A 1 -19.39 32.90 -23.27
N PHE A 2 -20.23 31.87 -23.14
CA PHE A 2 -20.42 31.12 -21.88
C PHE A 2 -20.13 29.64 -22.14
N VAL A 3 -18.91 29.19 -21.86
CA VAL A 3 -18.55 27.78 -21.72
C VAL A 3 -17.43 27.72 -20.69
N SER A 4 -17.52 26.86 -19.66
CA SER A 4 -16.40 25.98 -19.21
C SER A 4 -16.53 25.35 -17.81
N ILE A 5 -17.53 25.66 -16.98
CA ILE A 5 -17.62 25.09 -15.61
C ILE A 5 -18.04 23.60 -15.60
N ASP A 6 -19.03 23.20 -16.41
CA ASP A 6 -19.52 21.81 -16.44
C ASP A 6 -18.49 20.80 -16.95
N ARG A 7 -17.65 21.18 -17.93
CA ARG A 7 -16.59 20.31 -18.46
C ARG A 7 -15.52 20.02 -17.39
N ALA A 8 -15.14 21.02 -16.60
CA ALA A 8 -14.16 20.86 -15.53
C ALA A 8 -14.67 19.92 -14.42
N GLN A 9 -15.96 20.01 -14.04
CA GLN A 9 -16.57 19.11 -13.06
C GLN A 9 -16.76 17.69 -13.59
N ALA A 10 -17.18 17.53 -14.85
CA ALA A 10 -17.29 16.21 -15.49
C ALA A 10 -15.91 15.54 -15.61
N GLN A 11 -14.87 16.30 -15.94
CA GLN A 11 -13.51 15.79 -16.05
C GLN A 11 -12.89 15.49 -14.69
N ALA A 12 -13.17 16.29 -13.64
CA ALA A 12 -12.77 15.98 -12.27
C ALA A 12 -13.46 14.72 -11.71
N ARG A 13 -14.75 14.53 -12.02
CA ARG A 13 -15.50 13.31 -11.67
C ARG A 13 -14.97 12.08 -12.40
N ALA A 14 -14.71 12.20 -13.71
CA ALA A 14 -14.11 11.13 -14.50
C ALA A 14 -12.70 10.76 -13.99
N VAL A 15 -11.86 11.76 -13.68
CA VAL A 15 -10.53 11.54 -13.09
C VAL A 15 -10.62 10.90 -11.70
N GLY A 16 -11.63 11.26 -10.90
CA GLY A 16 -11.90 10.63 -9.60
C GLY A 16 -12.25 9.14 -9.72
N LEU A 17 -13.07 8.76 -10.69
CA LEU A 17 -13.45 7.37 -10.96
C LEU A 17 -12.26 6.54 -11.43
N VAL A 18 -11.47 7.05 -12.40
CA VAL A 18 -10.25 6.39 -12.88
C VAL A 18 -9.20 6.26 -11.76
N SER A 19 -9.12 7.24 -10.86
CA SER A 19 -8.23 7.20 -9.69
C SER A 19 -8.65 6.14 -8.67
N GLN A 20 -9.95 5.91 -8.46
CA GLN A 20 -10.43 4.85 -7.58
C GLN A 20 -10.10 3.46 -8.13
N GLU A 21 -10.36 3.22 -9.42
CA GLU A 21 -10.00 1.97 -10.09
C GLU A 21 -8.49 1.69 -10.00
N SER A 22 -7.67 2.72 -10.22
CA SER A 22 -6.22 2.62 -10.07
C SER A 22 -5.77 2.28 -8.65
N ARG A 23 -6.51 2.72 -7.62
CA ARG A 23 -6.19 2.42 -6.21
C ARG A 23 -6.54 0.99 -5.86
N GLU A 24 -7.65 0.45 -6.35
CA GLU A 24 -8.04 -0.95 -6.15
C GLU A 24 -6.97 -1.90 -6.71
N VAL A 25 -6.49 -1.64 -7.92
CA VAL A 25 -5.37 -2.40 -8.51
C VAL A 25 -4.11 -2.29 -7.65
N THR A 26 -3.83 -1.11 -7.10
CA THR A 26 -2.69 -0.89 -6.21
C THR A 26 -2.84 -1.66 -4.90
N PHE A 27 -4.05 -1.72 -4.34
CA PHE A 27 -4.36 -2.49 -3.13
C PHE A 27 -4.18 -3.98 -3.38
N ALA A 28 -4.73 -4.53 -4.46
CA ALA A 28 -4.58 -5.94 -4.81
C ALA A 28 -3.09 -6.33 -4.99
N LYS A 29 -2.32 -5.51 -5.72
CA LYS A 29 -0.87 -5.72 -5.90
C LYS A 29 -0.10 -5.61 -4.57
N GLY A 30 -0.49 -4.67 -3.70
CA GLY A 30 0.10 -4.51 -2.38
C GLY A 30 -0.20 -5.68 -1.45
N ARG A 31 -1.45 -6.16 -1.42
CA ARG A 31 -1.89 -7.31 -0.63
C ARG A 31 -1.08 -8.55 -0.98
N LYS A 32 -0.99 -8.86 -2.29
CA LYS A 32 -0.22 -10.00 -2.78
C LYS A 32 1.24 -9.94 -2.33
N LEU A 33 1.87 -8.77 -2.44
CA LEU A 33 3.27 -8.59 -2.05
C LEU A 33 3.47 -8.69 -0.53
N ILE A 34 2.52 -8.18 0.27
CA ILE A 34 2.53 -8.35 1.73
C ILE A 34 2.48 -9.84 2.09
N GLU A 35 1.54 -10.58 1.50
CA GLU A 35 1.36 -12.02 1.76
C GLU A 35 2.59 -12.83 1.34
N GLU A 36 3.19 -12.51 0.20
CA GLU A 36 4.41 -13.16 -0.30
C GLU A 36 5.57 -12.99 0.68
N ILE A 37 5.90 -11.74 1.06
CA ILE A 37 6.99 -11.46 2.01
C ILE A 37 6.68 -12.07 3.39
N ALA A 38 5.44 -11.91 3.87
CA ALA A 38 5.02 -12.44 5.15
C ALA A 38 5.09 -13.97 5.22
N SER A 39 4.81 -14.66 4.11
CA SER A 39 4.90 -16.12 4.04
C SER A 39 6.34 -16.61 4.19
N GLN A 40 7.31 -15.91 3.58
CA GLN A 40 8.74 -16.23 3.68
C GLN A 40 9.26 -16.03 5.10
N LEU A 41 8.78 -14.98 5.77
CA LEU A 41 9.16 -14.62 7.14
C LEU A 41 8.30 -15.29 8.23
N ARG A 42 7.32 -16.12 7.84
CA ARG A 42 6.37 -16.79 8.75
C ARG A 42 5.66 -15.82 9.70
N ILE A 43 5.32 -14.63 9.19
CA ILE A 43 4.58 -13.61 9.95
C ILE A 43 3.12 -14.05 10.14
N ASN A 44 2.56 -13.79 11.32
CA ASN A 44 1.19 -14.20 11.65
C ASN A 44 0.13 -13.43 10.83
N GLN A 45 -1.05 -14.04 10.66
CA GLN A 45 -2.14 -13.45 9.87
C GLN A 45 -2.64 -12.11 10.42
N HIS A 46 -2.66 -11.96 11.74
CA HIS A 46 -3.04 -10.70 12.42
C HIS A 46 -2.13 -9.52 12.02
N CYS A 47 -0.82 -9.76 11.95
CA CYS A 47 0.16 -8.78 11.49
C CYS A 47 -0.02 -8.48 10.00
N ILE A 48 -0.29 -9.49 9.16
CA ILE A 48 -0.55 -9.32 7.72
C ILE A 48 -1.73 -8.38 7.49
N ASP A 49 -2.86 -8.61 8.18
CA ASP A 49 -4.06 -7.79 7.99
C ASP A 49 -3.86 -6.36 8.52
N THR A 50 -3.14 -6.21 9.63
CA THR A 50 -2.80 -4.89 10.18
C THR A 50 -1.83 -4.12 9.26
N ALA A 51 -0.80 -4.78 8.75
CA ALA A 51 0.12 -4.20 7.77
C ALA A 51 -0.60 -3.79 6.48
N TYR A 52 -1.56 -4.59 6.01
CA TYR A 52 -2.39 -4.25 4.87
C TYR A 52 -3.25 -3.00 5.11
N ASN A 53 -3.79 -2.82 6.33
CA ASN A 53 -4.49 -1.59 6.69
C ASN A 53 -3.55 -0.37 6.65
N PHE A 54 -2.31 -0.48 7.15
CA PHE A 54 -1.30 0.58 7.02
C PHE A 54 -0.95 0.88 5.56
N PHE A 55 -0.85 -0.14 4.71
CA PHE A 55 -0.59 0.04 3.29
C PHE A 55 -1.75 0.77 2.58
N LYS A 56 -3.00 0.39 2.87
CA LYS A 56 -4.19 1.11 2.34
C LYS A 56 -4.18 2.59 2.73
N MET A 57 -3.84 2.90 3.98
CA MET A 57 -3.71 4.30 4.42
C MET A 57 -2.57 5.02 3.69
N SER A 58 -1.43 4.36 3.49
CA SER A 58 -0.27 4.92 2.80
C SER A 58 -0.59 5.28 1.34
N VAL A 59 -1.26 4.39 0.62
CA VAL A 59 -1.75 4.66 -0.75
C VAL A 59 -2.77 5.80 -0.75
N SER A 60 -3.69 5.80 0.22
CA SER A 60 -4.76 6.80 0.30
C SER A 60 -4.27 8.21 0.56
N ARG A 61 -3.12 8.33 1.23
CA ARG A 61 -2.43 9.60 1.51
C ARG A 61 -1.29 9.90 0.53
N ASN A 62 -1.23 9.18 -0.59
CA ASN A 62 -0.21 9.31 -1.64
C ASN A 62 1.25 9.12 -1.16
N LEU A 63 1.48 8.43 -0.04
CA LEU A 63 2.81 8.16 0.53
C LEU A 63 3.59 7.09 -0.27
N THR A 64 2.96 6.47 -1.25
CA THR A 64 3.56 5.50 -2.18
C THR A 64 4.08 6.13 -3.47
N ARG A 65 3.77 7.40 -3.75
CA ARG A 65 4.16 8.08 -4.99
C ARG A 65 5.68 8.30 -5.03
N GLY A 66 6.34 7.88 -6.11
CA GLY A 66 7.78 8.04 -6.29
C GLY A 66 8.65 7.10 -5.45
N ARG A 67 8.05 6.07 -4.82
CA ARG A 67 8.76 5.08 -4.02
C ARG A 67 8.60 3.69 -4.61
N VAL A 68 9.61 2.85 -4.40
CA VAL A 68 9.54 1.43 -4.76
C VAL A 68 8.50 0.76 -3.85
N ARG A 69 7.53 0.03 -4.46
CA ARG A 69 6.40 -0.55 -3.73
C ARG A 69 6.85 -1.55 -2.65
N SER A 70 7.87 -2.36 -2.93
CA SER A 70 8.44 -3.33 -1.99
C SER A 70 8.89 -2.67 -0.70
N HIS A 71 9.61 -1.54 -0.79
CA HIS A 71 10.04 -0.80 0.40
C HIS A 71 8.87 -0.30 1.25
N VAL A 72 7.79 0.18 0.62
CA VAL A 72 6.61 0.63 1.36
C VAL A 72 5.92 -0.54 2.06
N VAL A 73 5.79 -1.67 1.37
CA VAL A 73 5.21 -2.89 1.93
C VAL A 73 6.03 -3.41 3.11
N VAL A 74 7.35 -3.50 2.97
CA VAL A 74 8.26 -3.91 4.04
C VAL A 74 8.18 -2.97 5.23
N ALA A 75 8.14 -1.66 5.00
CA ALA A 75 7.97 -0.69 6.07
C ALA A 75 6.65 -0.90 6.83
N CYS A 76 5.54 -1.18 6.14
CA CYS A 76 4.27 -1.50 6.78
C CYS A 76 4.33 -2.78 7.61
N LEU A 77 4.93 -3.86 7.08
CA LEU A 77 5.10 -5.12 7.81
C LEU A 77 5.99 -4.94 9.04
N TYR A 78 7.15 -4.31 8.88
CA TYR A 78 8.08 -4.07 9.98
C TYR A 78 7.45 -3.23 11.09
N MET A 79 6.73 -2.15 10.75
CA MET A 79 6.01 -1.35 11.74
C MET A 79 5.03 -2.21 12.56
N THR A 80 4.24 -3.06 11.90
CA THR A 80 3.31 -3.95 12.59
C THR A 80 4.01 -4.98 13.48
N CYS A 81 5.09 -5.60 12.99
CA CYS A 81 5.90 -6.53 13.77
C CYS A 81 6.44 -5.90 15.06
N ARG A 82 6.81 -4.60 15.00
CA ARG A 82 7.26 -3.83 16.16
C ARG A 82 6.13 -3.48 17.14
N LEU A 83 4.92 -3.21 16.65
CA LEU A 83 3.75 -2.95 17.49
C LEU A 83 3.33 -4.21 18.26
N GLU A 84 3.41 -5.37 17.64
CA GLU A 84 3.03 -6.67 18.22
C GLU A 84 4.18 -7.33 19.03
N ASN A 85 5.30 -6.62 19.25
CA ASN A 85 6.50 -7.10 19.95
C ASN A 85 7.03 -8.46 19.43
N THR A 86 6.92 -8.69 18.12
CA THR A 86 7.43 -9.92 17.50
C THR A 86 8.94 -9.82 17.24
N ALA A 87 9.64 -10.96 17.30
CA ALA A 87 11.08 -11.05 17.11
C ALA A 87 11.51 -11.09 15.63
N HIS A 88 10.99 -10.17 14.80
CA HIS A 88 11.44 -10.02 13.41
C HIS A 88 12.40 -8.82 13.31
N LEU A 89 13.62 -9.07 12.85
CA LEU A 89 14.65 -8.04 12.69
C LEU A 89 14.55 -7.40 11.30
N LEU A 90 14.95 -6.13 11.19
CA LEU A 90 14.99 -5.40 9.91
C LEU A 90 15.85 -6.10 8.84
N LEU A 91 16.83 -6.88 9.27
CA LEU A 91 17.73 -7.65 8.40
C LEU A 91 16.96 -8.75 7.65
N ASP A 92 16.01 -9.42 8.30
CA ASP A 92 15.22 -10.49 7.70
C ASP A 92 14.43 -10.00 6.47
N PHE A 93 14.01 -8.74 6.47
CA PHE A 93 13.32 -8.12 5.35
C PHE A 93 14.27 -7.67 4.22
N SER A 94 15.51 -7.34 4.55
CA SER A 94 16.50 -6.83 3.59
C SER A 94 16.90 -7.92 2.60
N ASP A 95 17.03 -9.17 3.08
CA ASP A 95 17.36 -10.35 2.26
C ASP A 95 16.23 -10.73 1.29
N VAL A 96 14.97 -10.38 1.62
CA VAL A 96 13.79 -10.66 0.79
C VAL A 96 13.57 -9.60 -0.29
N THR A 97 14.15 -8.40 -0.16
CA THR A 97 13.91 -7.26 -1.07
C THR A 97 15.06 -6.89 -2.00
N GLN A 98 16.07 -7.75 -2.17
CA GLN A 98 17.19 -7.54 -3.11
C GLN A 98 16.75 -7.42 -4.57
#